data_AF-A0A060BVQ4-F1
#
_entry.id   AF-A0A060BVQ4-F1
#
_cell.length_a   1.000
_cell.length_b   1.000
_cell.length_c   1.000
_cell.angle_alpha   90.00
_cell.angle_beta   90.00
_cell.angle_gamma   90.00
#
_symmetry.space_group_name_H-M   'P 1'
#
loop_
_entity.id
_entity.type
_entity.pdbx_description
1 polymer ?
#
loop_
_entity_poly.entity_id
_entity_poly.type
_entity_poly.pdbx_seq_one_letter_code
_entity_poly.pdbx_strand_id
1 'polypeptide(L)'
;MLVAFGVVISPNVIWNIANQFLTVKHTVDDNVGLAQSGGLNFAGMAEFVGSQFGVFGPVAMVALILGWFRRGADARALTLLSVPPLIAVTVEALLNRAYANWAVSAYFAGMVLAVMVLPRWGRV
;
A
#
# COMPACT_ATOMS: atom_id res chain seq x y z
N MET A 1 14.34 -21.26 6.70
CA MET A 1 13.97 -20.12 5.83
C MET A 1 14.83 -18.88 6.08
N LEU A 2 15.04 -18.43 7.33
CA LEU A 2 15.81 -17.20 7.61
C LEU A 2 17.28 -17.25 7.13
N VAL A 3 17.97 -18.38 7.31
CA VAL A 3 19.36 -18.54 6.82
C VAL A 3 19.42 -18.44 5.29
N ALA A 4 18.51 -19.13 4.59
CA ALA A 4 18.43 -19.06 3.14
C ALA A 4 18.11 -17.64 2.65
N PHE A 5 17.16 -16.95 3.28
CA PHE A 5 16.86 -15.54 3.00
C PHE A 5 18.11 -14.66 3.19
N GLY A 6 18.80 -14.82 4.32
CA GLY A 6 20.03 -14.09 4.63
C GLY A 6 21.12 -14.30 3.59
N VAL A 7 21.36 -15.54 3.18
CA VAL A 7 22.33 -15.87 2.12
C VAL A 7 21.95 -15.21 0.80
N VAL A 8 20.69 -15.30 0.39
CA VAL A 8 20.19 -14.74 -0.88
C VAL A 8 20.30 -13.21 -0.92
N ILE A 9 20.00 -12.51 0.17
CA ILE A 9 20.07 -11.04 0.22
C ILE A 9 21.49 -10.51 0.51
N SER A 10 22.39 -11.37 1.02
CA SER A 10 23.72 -10.96 1.48
C SER A 10 24.57 -10.18 0.46
N PRO A 11 24.58 -10.50 -0.86
CA PRO A 11 25.39 -9.73 -1.80
C PRO A 11 24.90 -8.28 -1.92
N ASN A 12 23.58 -8.06 -1.89
CA ASN A 12 23.00 -6.72 -1.94
C ASN A 12 23.31 -5.94 -0.66
N VAL A 13 23.15 -6.57 0.51
CA VAL A 13 23.44 -5.93 1.81
C VAL A 13 24.91 -5.54 1.93
N ILE A 14 25.83 -6.45 1.61
CA ILE A 14 27.28 -6.20 1.67
C ILE A 14 27.65 -5.06 0.72
N TRP A 15 27.13 -5.08 -0.52
CA TRP A 15 27.37 -4.01 -1.47
C TRP A 15 26.83 -2.67 -0.95
N ASN A 16 25.64 -2.64 -0.36
CA ASN A 16 25.02 -1.41 0.15
C ASN A 16 25.83 -0.81 1.32
N ILE A 17 26.31 -1.65 2.24
CA ILE A 17 27.19 -1.24 3.35
C ILE A 17 28.50 -0.67 2.81
N ALA A 18 29.14 -1.37 1.87
CA ALA A 18 30.39 -0.91 1.25
C ALA A 18 30.23 0.42 0.48
N ASN A 19 29.02 0.70 0.02
CA ASN A 19 28.66 1.91 -0.72
C ASN A 19 27.86 2.91 0.13
N GLN A 20 28.12 2.98 1.44
CA GLN A 20 27.61 4.04 2.32
C GLN A 20 26.07 4.19 2.31
N PHE A 21 25.37 3.07 2.14
CA PHE A 21 23.92 2.97 2.05
C PHE A 21 23.27 3.80 0.93
N LEU A 22 23.97 3.98 -0.20
CA LEU A 22 23.52 4.77 -1.35
C LEU A 22 22.06 4.48 -1.77
N THR A 23 21.66 3.20 -1.90
CA THR A 23 20.27 2.87 -2.26
C THR A 23 19.26 3.36 -1.22
N VAL A 24 19.58 3.26 0.07
CA VAL A 24 18.68 3.70 1.14
C VAL A 24 18.56 5.22 1.12
N LYS A 25 19.68 5.94 0.99
CA LYS A 25 19.71 7.40 0.88
C LYS A 25 18.86 7.90 -0.28
N HIS A 26 19.12 7.42 -1.50
CA HIS A 26 18.32 7.81 -2.66
C HIS A 26 16.83 7.43 -2.53
N THR A 27 16.52 6.32 -1.87
CA THR A 27 15.11 5.95 -1.63
C THR A 27 14.45 6.93 -0.66
N VAL A 28 15.11 7.26 0.45
CA VAL A 28 14.56 8.16 1.47
C VAL A 28 14.50 9.61 1.00
N ASP A 29 15.53 10.07 0.30
CA ASP A 29 15.71 11.48 -0.07
C ASP A 29 15.08 11.83 -1.42
N ASP A 30 15.17 10.95 -2.43
CA ASP A 30 14.70 11.26 -3.80
C ASP A 30 13.33 10.64 -4.12
N ASN A 31 13.10 9.39 -3.69
CA ASN A 31 11.83 8.70 -3.99
C ASN A 31 10.73 9.10 -3.01
N VAL A 32 11.00 8.93 -1.72
CA VAL A 32 10.08 9.21 -0.61
C VAL A 32 10.17 10.70 -0.22
N GLY A 33 11.37 11.28 -0.29
CA GLY A 33 11.59 12.71 -0.05
C GLY A 33 11.26 13.19 1.35
N LEU A 34 11.45 12.34 2.36
CA LEU A 34 11.14 12.66 3.77
C LEU A 34 11.89 13.88 4.29
N ALA A 35 13.10 14.15 3.77
CA ALA A 35 13.91 15.30 4.14
C ALA A 35 13.42 16.63 3.53
N GLN A 36 12.53 16.58 2.53
CA GLN A 36 12.01 17.76 1.82
C GLN A 36 10.62 18.19 2.32
N SER A 37 10.04 17.50 3.32
CA SER A 37 8.71 17.84 3.83
C SER A 37 8.73 19.16 4.60
N GLY A 38 8.13 20.21 4.05
CA GLY A 38 7.93 21.51 4.72
C GLY A 38 6.83 21.52 5.79
N GLY A 39 6.25 20.36 6.12
CA GLY A 39 5.10 20.19 7.02
C GLY A 39 4.16 19.07 6.55
N LEU A 40 3.00 18.94 7.22
CA LEU A 40 1.97 17.96 6.83
C LEU A 40 1.16 18.45 5.62
N ASN A 41 1.14 17.65 4.55
CA ASN A 41 0.43 17.90 3.30
C ASN A 41 -0.96 17.25 3.30
N PHE A 42 -1.93 17.84 4.00
CA PHE A 42 -3.31 17.34 4.04
C PHE A 42 -3.98 17.35 2.66
N ALA A 43 -3.61 18.27 1.78
CA ALA A 43 -4.13 18.34 0.41
C ALA A 43 -3.67 17.14 -0.41
N GLY A 44 -2.37 16.79 -0.36
CA GLY A 44 -1.80 15.61 -1.01
C GLY A 44 -2.38 14.31 -0.47
N MET A 45 -2.59 14.21 0.84
CA MET A 45 -3.30 13.08 1.44
C MET A 45 -4.72 12.94 0.89
N ALA A 46 -5.49 14.03 0.83
CA ALA A 46 -6.86 14.01 0.32
C ALA A 46 -6.91 13.66 -1.18
N GLU A 47 -6.00 14.21 -1.98
CA GLU A 47 -5.84 13.90 -3.40
C GLU A 47 -5.50 12.41 -3.60
N PHE A 48 -4.56 11.89 -2.81
CA PHE A 48 -4.20 10.48 -2.85
C PHE A 48 -5.40 9.58 -2.51
N VAL A 49 -6.10 9.83 -1.40
CA VAL A 49 -7.29 9.06 -1.00
C VAL A 49 -8.38 9.14 -2.08
N GLY A 50 -8.60 10.32 -2.66
CA GLY A 50 -9.52 10.49 -3.77
C GLY A 50 -9.11 9.69 -5.01
N SER A 51 -7.81 9.69 -5.35
CA SER A 51 -7.29 8.95 -6.50
C SER A 51 -7.49 7.43 -6.39
N GLN A 52 -7.61 6.88 -5.18
CA GLN A 52 -7.84 5.44 -4.98
C GLN A 52 -9.18 4.99 -5.60
N PHE A 53 -10.19 5.86 -5.64
CA PHE A 53 -11.46 5.60 -6.32
C PHE A 53 -11.29 5.54 -7.85
N GLY A 54 -10.32 6.26 -8.40
CA GLY A 54 -9.96 6.19 -9.82
C GLY A 54 -9.14 4.94 -10.16
N VAL A 55 -8.15 4.60 -9.33
CA VAL A 55 -7.27 3.45 -9.57
C VAL A 55 -7.98 2.12 -9.36
N PHE A 56 -8.70 1.97 -8.26
CA PHE A 56 -9.39 0.72 -7.93
C PHE A 56 -10.80 0.64 -8.52
N GLY A 57 -11.38 1.80 -8.85
CA GLY A 57 -12.75 1.94 -9.34
C GLY A 57 -13.75 2.23 -8.22
N PRO A 58 -14.75 3.08 -8.45
CA PRO A 58 -15.61 3.59 -7.38
C PRO A 58 -16.45 2.50 -6.70
N VAL A 59 -16.99 1.55 -7.49
CA VAL A 59 -17.79 0.44 -6.98
C VAL A 59 -16.93 -0.52 -6.15
N ALA A 60 -15.76 -0.89 -6.66
CA ALA A 60 -14.85 -1.80 -5.97
C ALA A 60 -14.32 -1.16 -4.67
N MET A 61 -14.02 0.15 -4.68
CA MET A 61 -13.57 0.87 -3.50
C MET A 61 -14.62 0.92 -2.40
N VAL A 62 -15.88 1.23 -2.74
CA VAL A 62 -16.99 1.17 -1.78
C VAL A 62 -17.15 -0.26 -1.23
N ALA A 63 -17.10 -1.27 -2.10
CA ALA A 63 -17.19 -2.66 -1.67
C ALA A 63 -16.02 -3.08 -0.76
N LEU A 64 -14.80 -2.63 -1.02
CA LEU A 64 -13.65 -2.89 -0.15
C LEU A 64 -13.83 -2.26 1.23
N ILE A 65 -14.27 -1.00 1.29
CA ILE A 65 -14.55 -0.32 2.56
C ILE A 65 -15.60 -1.09 3.37
N LEU A 66 -16.70 -1.53 2.73
CA LEU A 66 -17.71 -2.38 3.39
C LEU A 66 -17.13 -3.73 3.81
N GLY A 67 -16.25 -4.30 3.00
CA GLY A 67 -15.55 -5.56 3.25
C GLY A 67 -14.68 -5.53 4.50
N TRP A 68 -14.05 -4.39 4.83
CA TRP A 68 -13.25 -4.25 6.05
C TRP A 68 -14.02 -4.49 7.35
N PHE A 69 -15.33 -4.25 7.33
CA PHE A 69 -16.21 -4.49 8.49
C PHE A 69 -16.79 -5.91 8.52
N ARG A 70 -16.52 -6.74 7.50
CA ARG A 70 -17.01 -8.12 7.43
C ARG A 70 -16.30 -8.98 8.47
N ARG A 71 -17.07 -9.81 9.17
CA ARG A 71 -16.56 -10.76 10.18
C ARG A 71 -16.20 -12.10 9.53
N GLY A 72 -15.24 -12.79 10.15
CA GLY A 72 -14.73 -14.09 9.70
C GLY A 72 -13.21 -14.08 9.55
N ALA A 73 -12.57 -15.24 9.72
CA ALA A 73 -11.11 -15.36 9.64
C ALA A 73 -10.57 -14.94 8.26
N ASP A 74 -11.24 -15.37 7.18
CA ASP A 74 -10.84 -15.05 5.80
C ASP A 74 -10.94 -13.55 5.51
N ALA A 75 -12.07 -12.93 5.89
CA ALA A 75 -12.26 -11.48 5.72
C ALA A 75 -11.23 -10.70 6.54
N ARG A 76 -10.94 -11.13 7.77
CA ARG A 76 -9.90 -10.50 8.62
C ARG A 76 -8.52 -10.60 7.97
N ALA A 77 -8.15 -11.76 7.41
CA ALA A 77 -6.88 -11.94 6.73
C ALA A 77 -6.76 -11.03 5.49
N LEU A 78 -7.81 -10.96 4.67
CA LEU A 78 -7.84 -10.07 3.49
C LEU A 78 -7.81 -8.58 3.87
N THR A 79 -8.48 -8.19 4.96
CA THR A 79 -8.38 -6.84 5.52
C THR A 79 -6.95 -6.54 5.96
N LEU A 80 -6.31 -7.45 6.69
CA LEU A 80 -4.92 -7.29 7.14
C LEU A 80 -3.90 -7.25 6.00
N LEU A 81 -4.22 -7.81 4.83
CA LEU A 81 -3.38 -7.73 3.64
C LEU A 81 -3.66 -6.49 2.78
N SER A 82 -4.85 -5.91 2.86
CA SER A 82 -5.26 -4.75 2.04
C SER A 82 -5.02 -3.41 2.74
N VAL A 83 -5.25 -3.33 4.05
CA VAL A 83 -5.21 -2.06 4.79
C VAL A 83 -3.77 -1.51 4.95
N PRO A 84 -2.75 -2.29 5.34
CA PRO A 84 -1.43 -1.73 5.63
C PRO A 84 -0.78 -0.99 4.44
N PRO A 85 -0.80 -1.51 3.19
CA PRO A 85 -0.26 -0.75 2.07
C PRO A 85 -1.00 0.56 1.80
N LEU A 86 -2.33 0.60 1.93
CA LEU A 86 -3.11 1.83 1.79
C LEU A 86 -2.75 2.85 2.86
N ILE A 87 -2.63 2.43 4.12
CA ILE A 87 -2.22 3.32 5.21
C ILE A 87 -0.81 3.85 4.96
N ALA A 88 0.15 2.97 4.62
CA ALA A 88 1.54 3.35 4.41
C ALA A 88 1.67 4.45 3.33
N VAL A 89 0.99 4.28 2.19
CA VAL A 89 1.05 5.26 1.10
C VAL A 89 0.20 6.50 1.39
N THR A 90 -0.86 6.39 2.19
CA THR A 90 -1.62 7.57 2.65
C THR A 90 -0.78 8.44 3.60
N VAL A 91 -0.02 7.81 4.51
CA VAL A 91 0.94 8.51 5.36
C VAL A 91 2.04 9.14 4.52
N GLU A 92 2.53 8.44 3.49
CA GLU A 92 3.49 9.00 2.54
C GLU A 92 2.94 10.24 1.82
N ALA A 93 1.69 10.20 1.36
CA ALA A 93 1.02 11.34 0.74
C ALA A 93 0.79 12.52 1.70
N LEU A 94 0.75 12.25 3.01
CA LEU A 94 0.68 13.29 4.04
C LEU A 94 2.05 13.91 4.31
N LEU A 95 3.14 13.14 4.22
CA LEU A 95 4.49 13.62 4.48
C LEU A 95 5.09 14.31 3.24
N ASN A 96 4.84 13.76 2.05
CA ASN A 96 5.35 14.26 0.79
C ASN A 96 4.42 13.92 -0.39
N ARG A 97 4.96 13.61 -1.58
CA ARG A 97 4.21 13.21 -2.78
C ARG A 97 4.05 11.69 -2.82
N ALA A 98 2.86 11.22 -3.17
CA ALA A 98 2.63 9.82 -3.49
C ALA A 98 1.91 9.70 -4.84
N TYR A 99 2.34 8.76 -5.66
CA TYR A 99 1.63 8.47 -6.91
C TYR A 99 0.43 7.57 -6.64
N ALA A 100 -0.65 7.78 -7.39
CA ALA A 100 -1.91 7.05 -7.21
C ALA A 100 -1.75 5.52 -7.27
N ASN A 101 -0.80 5.02 -8.08
CA ASN A 101 -0.55 3.59 -8.27
C ASN A 101 0.29 2.93 -7.15
N TRP A 102 0.87 3.70 -6.22
CA TRP A 102 1.78 3.16 -5.20
C TRP A 102 1.10 2.20 -4.22
N ALA A 103 -0.21 2.32 -4.02
CA ALA A 103 -0.97 1.42 -3.17
C ALA A 103 -1.56 0.19 -3.89
N VAL A 104 -1.17 -0.09 -5.14
CA VAL A 104 -1.74 -1.20 -5.93
C VAL A 104 -1.64 -2.57 -5.24
N SER A 105 -0.62 -2.77 -4.39
CA SER A 105 -0.42 -4.01 -3.63
C SER A 105 -1.58 -4.32 -2.67
N ALA A 106 -2.31 -3.30 -2.19
CA ALA A 106 -3.50 -3.48 -1.37
C ALA A 106 -4.65 -4.18 -2.10
N TYR A 107 -4.73 -3.99 -3.42
CA TYR A 107 -5.90 -4.36 -4.20
C TYR A 107 -5.94 -5.83 -4.59
N PHE A 108 -4.83 -6.57 -4.49
CA PHE A 108 -4.85 -8.02 -4.72
C PHE A 108 -5.76 -8.73 -3.70
N ALA A 109 -5.51 -8.53 -2.41
CA ALA A 109 -6.39 -9.03 -1.35
C ALA A 109 -7.71 -8.24 -1.29
N GLY A 110 -7.63 -6.92 -1.51
CA GLY A 110 -8.79 -6.03 -1.48
C GLY A 110 -9.87 -6.42 -2.50
N MET A 111 -9.49 -6.86 -3.71
CA MET A 111 -10.45 -7.26 -4.73
C MET A 111 -11.21 -8.53 -4.33
N VAL A 112 -10.52 -9.51 -3.75
CA VAL A 112 -11.17 -10.72 -3.23
C VAL A 112 -12.19 -10.35 -2.15
N LEU A 113 -11.81 -9.46 -1.23
CA LEU A 113 -12.69 -8.99 -0.16
C LEU A 113 -13.89 -8.17 -0.69
N ALA A 114 -13.67 -7.28 -1.66
CA ALA A 114 -14.70 -6.48 -2.29
C ALA A 114 -15.78 -7.36 -2.95
N VAL A 115 -15.38 -8.40 -3.67
CA VAL A 115 -16.32 -9.33 -4.33
C VAL A 115 -17.14 -10.13 -3.30
N MET A 116 -16.64 -10.35 -2.08
CA MET A 116 -17.41 -11.04 -1.04
C MET A 116 -18.64 -10.27 -0.55
N VAL A 117 -18.66 -8.94 -0.72
CA VAL A 117 -19.80 -8.10 -0.30
C VAL A 117 -20.67 -7.64 -1.46
N LEU A 118 -20.20 -7.77 -2.70
CA LEU A 118 -21.01 -7.43 -3.87
C LEU A 118 -22.16 -8.44 -4.05
N PRO A 119 -23.36 -7.97 -4.42
CA PRO A 119 -24.50 -8.84 -4.68
C PRO A 119 -24.21 -9.75 -5.88
N ARG A 120 -24.51 -11.04 -5.76
CA ARG A 120 -24.36 -11.98 -6.88
C ARG A 120 -25.61 -11.91 -7.74
N TRP A 121 -25.57 -11.10 -8.80
CA TRP A 121 -26.63 -11.07 -9.81
C TRP A 121 -26.69 -12.42 -10.54
N GLY A 122 -27.91 -12.96 -10.71
CA GLY A 122 -28.13 -14.16 -11.54
C GLY A 122 -28.00 -15.53 -10.84
N ARG A 123 -27.92 -15.59 -9.50
CA ARG A 123 -28.17 -16.86 -8.79
C ARG A 123 -29.65 -16.97 -8.44
N VAL A 124 -30.38 -17.66 -9.31
CA VAL A 124 -31.72 -18.20 -9.08
C VAL A 124 -31.59 -19.53 -8.34
#